data_AF-A0A7X6WZ39-F1
#
_entry.id   AF-A0A7X6WZ39-F1
#
_cell.length_a   1.000
_cell.length_b   1.000
_cell.length_c   1.000
_cell.angle_alpha   90.00
_cell.angle_beta   90.00
_cell.angle_gamma   90.00
#
_symmetry.space_group_name_H-M   'P 1'
#
loop_
_entity.id
_entity.type
_entity.pdbx_description
1 polymer ?
#
loop_
_entity_poly.entity_id
_entity_poly.type
_entity_poly.pdbx_seq_one_letter_code
_entity_poly.pdbx_strand_id
1 'polypeptide(L)' 'MMDWDGIRYFLEVARTQRVSGAAKRLGVQHTTVARRIHLLE' A
#
# COMPACT_ATOMS: atom_id res chain seq x y z
N MET A 1 -8.37 16.64 -1.86
CA MET A 1 -7.30 16.39 -0.87
C MET A 1 -6.42 15.33 -1.50
N MET A 2 -5.14 15.61 -1.75
CA MET A 2 -4.27 14.70 -2.53
C MET A 2 -4.18 13.34 -1.82
N ASP A 3 -4.36 12.23 -2.56
CA ASP A 3 -4.38 10.86 -2.02
C ASP A 3 -2.96 10.35 -1.67
N TRP A 4 -2.28 11.10 -0.80
CA TRP A 4 -0.93 10.83 -0.32
C TRP A 4 -0.83 9.48 0.40
N ASP A 5 -1.95 9.03 0.97
CA ASP A 5 -2.07 7.71 1.57
C ASP A 5 -1.84 6.65 0.49
N GLY A 6 -2.59 6.65 -0.62
CA GLY A 6 -2.41 5.70 -1.72
C GLY A 6 -0.96 5.65 -2.25
N ILE A 7 -0.30 6.81 -2.37
CA ILE A 7 1.11 6.89 -2.78
C ILE A 7 2.05 6.22 -1.76
N ARG A 8 1.82 6.41 -0.46
CA ARG A 8 2.60 5.74 0.60
C ARG A 8 2.50 4.22 0.50
N TYR A 9 1.30 3.70 0.29
CA TYR A 9 1.06 2.25 0.14
C TYR A 9 1.73 1.70 -1.13
N PHE A 10 1.62 2.43 -2.24
CA PHE A 10 2.27 2.09 -3.50
C PHE A 10 3.80 2.04 -3.36
N LEU A 11 4.41 3.05 -2.73
CA LEU A 11 5.86 3.10 -2.50
C LEU A 11 6.36 1.95 -1.61
N GLU A 12 5.63 1.59 -0.56
CA GLU A 12 6.04 0.45 0.27
C GLU A 12 5.94 -0.87 -0.48
N VAL A 13 4.93 -1.06 -1.34
CA VAL A 13 4.86 -2.25 -2.21
C VAL A 13 6.00 -2.27 -3.23
N ALA A 14 6.35 -1.12 -3.82
CA ALA A 14 7.50 -1.03 -4.72
C ALA A 14 8.82 -1.40 -4.01
N ARG A 15 8.99 -1.02 -2.73
CA ARG A 15 10.17 -1.35 -1.91
C ARG A 15 10.23 -2.82 -1.50
N THR A 16 9.09 -3.43 -1.17
CA THR A 16 9.04 -4.83 -0.72
C THR A 16 8.86 -5.83 -1.86
N GLN A 17 8.50 -5.34 -3.06
CA GLN A 17 8.05 -6.11 -4.22
C GLN A 17 6.87 -7.06 -3.92
N ARG A 18 6.20 -6.89 -2.77
CA ARG A 18 5.15 -7.78 -2.27
C ARG A 18 4.16 -7.03 -1.39
N VAL A 19 2.87 -7.18 -1.69
CA VAL A 19 1.76 -6.60 -0.90
C VAL A 19 1.79 -7.07 0.55
N SER A 20 2.02 -8.35 0.80
CA SER A 20 2.14 -8.91 2.15
C SER A 20 3.34 -8.35 2.93
N GLY A 21 4.45 -8.07 2.23
CA GLY A 21 5.63 -7.44 2.81
C GLY A 21 5.39 -5.97 3.19
N ALA A 22 4.68 -5.24 2.34
CA ALA A 22 4.29 -3.86 2.62
C ALA A 22 3.28 -3.79 3.78
N ALA A 23 2.29 -4.67 3.79
CA ALA A 23 1.29 -4.78 4.86
C ALA A 23 1.94 -5.04 6.22
N LYS A 24 2.91 -5.94 6.28
CA LYS A 24 3.68 -6.22 7.50
C LYS A 24 4.50 -5.02 7.98
N ARG A 25 5.13 -4.27 7.08
CA ARG A 25 5.90 -3.05 7.41
C ARG A 25 5.02 -1.87 7.84
N LEU A 26 3.83 -1.77 7.25
CA LEU A 26 2.86 -0.72 7.56
C LEU A 26 1.96 -1.07 8.76
N GLY A 27 1.99 -2.30 9.26
CA GLY A 27 1.18 -2.73 10.41
C GLY A 27 -0.31 -2.87 10.08
N VAL A 28 -0.63 -3.24 8.85
CA VAL A 28 -2.01 -3.30 8.32
C VAL A 28 -2.30 -4.64 7.66
N GLN A 29 -3.57 -4.90 7.36
CA GLN A 29 -3.98 -6.08 6.59
C GLN A 29 -3.56 -5.95 5.13
N HIS A 30 -3.20 -7.08 4.50
CA HIS A 30 -2.84 -7.13 3.08
C HIS A 30 -4.01 -6.69 2.16
N THR A 31 -5.26 -6.93 2.58
CA THR A 31 -6.46 -6.45 1.89
C THR A 31 -6.60 -4.93 1.92
N THR A 32 -6.16 -4.27 3.00
CA THR A 32 -6.11 -2.81 3.11
C THR A 32 -5.15 -2.21 2.10
N VAL A 33 -3.95 -2.80 1.97
CA VAL A 33 -2.95 -2.37 0.98
C VAL A 33 -3.48 -2.52 -0.45
N ALA A 34 -4.07 -3.68 -0.78
CA ALA A 34 -4.64 -3.92 -2.10
C ALA A 34 -5.75 -2.91 -2.45
N ARG A 35 -6.65 -2.62 -1.50
CA ARG A 35 -7.72 -1.63 -1.68
C ARG A 35 -7.17 -0.22 -1.91
N ARG A 36 -6.13 0.20 -1.16
CA ARG A 36 -5.51 1.53 -1.30
C ARG A 36 -4.79 1.71 -2.63
N ILE A 37 -4.18 0.66 -3.15
CA ILE A 37 -3.51 0.70 -4.46
C ILE A 37 -4.53 0.76 -5.58
N HIS A 38 -5.63 0.00 -5.50
CA HIS A 38 -6.69 0.04 -6.52
C HIS A 38 -7.44 1.37 -6.56
N LEU A 39 -7.52 2.11 -5.44
CA LEU A 39 -8.08 3.46 -5.40
C LEU A 39 -7.13 4.53 -5.96
N LEU A 40 -5.86 4.18 -6.23
CA LEU A 40 -4.85 5.06 -6.83
C LEU A 40 -4.84 4.98 -8.37
N GLU A 41 -5.43 3.93 -8.97
CA GLU A 41 -5.72 3.85 -10.42
C GLU A 41 -6.71 4.92 -10.86
#